data_AF-A0A2A4G3K2-F1
#
_entry.id   AF-A0A2A4G3K2-F1
#
_cell.length_a   1.000
_cell.length_b   1.000
_cell.length_c   1.000
_cell.angle_alpha   90.00
_cell.angle_beta   90.00
_cell.angle_gamma   90.00
#
_symmetry.space_group_name_H-M   'P 1'
#
loop_
_entity.id
_entity.type
_entity.pdbx_description
1 polymer ?
#
loop_
_entity_poly.entity_id
_entity_poly.type
_entity_poly.pdbx_seq_one_letter_code
_entity_poly.pdbx_strand_id
1 'polypeptide(L)'
;MRTFGTYKGIREGARIWGLDLLGFAWMMASIVLSLIILIFSFGIWLFLSLVVWNLMFYLGLGTISHYRWGDIVTVGPFIYSNRKGGLFHE
;
A
#
# COMPACT_ATOMS: atom_id res chain seq x y z
N MET A 1 21.12 6.64 -20.77
CA MET A 1 20.62 6.79 -19.37
C MET A 1 20.65 5.41 -18.73
N ARG A 2 21.39 5.21 -17.63
CA ARG A 2 21.52 3.88 -17.01
C ARG A 2 20.25 3.54 -16.24
N THR A 3 19.57 2.47 -16.64
CA THR A 3 18.38 1.94 -15.99
C THR A 3 18.81 1.17 -14.74
N PHE A 4 18.87 1.86 -13.60
CA PHE A 4 19.09 1.22 -12.30
C PHE A 4 17.83 0.46 -11.88
N GLY A 5 17.70 -0.80 -12.33
CA GLY A 5 16.55 -1.66 -12.00
C GLY A 5 16.32 -1.85 -10.51
N THR A 6 17.39 -1.81 -9.71
CA THR A 6 17.36 -1.94 -8.24
C THR A 6 16.63 -0.80 -7.54
N TYR A 7 16.62 0.42 -8.10
CA TYR A 7 15.95 1.57 -7.46
C TYR A 7 14.44 1.62 -7.75
N LYS A 8 14.01 1.04 -8.88
CA LYS A 8 12.62 1.11 -9.33
C LYS A 8 11.66 0.32 -8.42
N GLY A 9 12.08 -0.86 -7.98
CA GLY A 9 11.30 -1.72 -7.08
C GLY A 9 11.09 -1.15 -5.67
N ILE A 10 11.98 -0.27 -5.19
CA ILE A 10 11.84 0.37 -3.87
C ILE A 10 10.71 1.40 -3.89
N ARG A 11 10.50 2.06 -5.03
CA ARG A 11 9.45 3.07 -5.21
C ARG A 11 8.09 2.45 -5.53
N GLU A 12 8.08 1.30 -6.20
CA GLU A 12 6.87 0.50 -6.49
C GLU A 12 6.40 -0.31 -5.26
N GLY A 13 7.29 -0.61 -4.31
CA GLY A 13 6.96 -1.31 -3.07
C GLY A 13 6.47 -0.42 -1.91
N ALA A 14 6.14 0.85 -2.17
CA ALA A 14 5.70 1.80 -1.15
C ALA A 14 4.28 1.49 -0.64
N ARG A 15 4.15 0.43 0.16
CA ARG A 15 2.94 0.13 0.92
C ARG A 15 2.86 1.02 2.14
N ILE A 16 1.79 1.78 2.26
CA ILE A 16 1.52 2.67 3.40
C ILE A 16 0.49 1.97 4.28
N TRP A 17 0.87 1.61 5.51
CA TRP A 17 0.01 0.90 6.47
C TRP A 17 -0.63 -0.39 5.93
N GLY A 18 0.13 -1.17 5.16
CA GLY A 18 -0.32 -2.45 4.61
C GLY A 18 -1.21 -2.34 3.37
N LEU A 19 -1.57 -1.13 2.93
CA LEU A 19 -2.30 -0.88 1.68
C LEU A 19 -1.35 -0.34 0.61
N ASP A 20 -1.67 -0.66 -0.65
CA ASP A 20 -1.07 0.01 -1.81
C ASP A 20 -1.49 1.50 -1.85
N LEU A 21 -0.72 2.34 -2.56
CA LEU A 21 -0.92 3.79 -2.61
C LEU A 21 -2.34 4.19 -3.00
N LEU A 22 -2.93 3.46 -3.96
CA LEU A 22 -4.32 3.64 -4.38
C LEU A 22 -5.31 3.31 -3.26
N GLY A 23 -5.12 2.18 -2.56
CA GLY A 23 -5.96 1.79 -1.44
C GLY A 23 -5.90 2.81 -0.31
N PHE A 24 -4.71 3.33 -0.02
CA PHE A 24 -4.52 4.40 0.95
C PHE A 24 -5.29 5.67 0.56
N ALA A 25 -5.24 6.09 -0.71
CA ALA A 25 -5.99 7.25 -1.18
C ALA A 25 -7.51 7.07 -1.00
N TRP A 26 -8.05 5.90 -1.32
CA TRP A 26 -9.47 5.58 -1.09
C TRP A 26 -9.86 5.63 0.39
N MET A 27 -9.01 5.11 1.28
CA MET A 27 -9.22 5.20 2.73
C MET A 27 -9.24 6.65 3.21
N MET A 28 -8.29 7.48 2.75
CA MET A 28 -8.26 8.90 3.10
C MET A 28 -9.50 9.65 2.61
N ALA A 29 -9.98 9.34 1.40
CA ALA A 29 -11.21 9.91 0.86
C ALA A 29 -12.44 9.55 1.71
N SER A 30 -12.54 8.30 2.16
CA SER A 30 -13.62 7.86 3.08
C SER A 30 -13.60 8.61 4.41
N ILE A 31 -12.41 8.84 4.99
CA ILE A 31 -12.26 9.60 6.24
C ILE A 31 -12.73 11.04 6.05
N VAL A 32 -12.29 11.70 4.97
CA VAL A 32 -12.69 13.08 4.66
C VAL A 32 -14.20 13.19 4.44
N LEU A 33 -14.78 12.25 3.68
CA LEU A 33 -16.23 12.21 3.46
C LEU A 33 -17.00 12.05 4.78
N SER A 34 -16.52 11.18 5.65
CA SER A 34 -17.13 10.95 6.97
C SER A 34 -17.06 12.20 7.84
N LEU A 35 -15.94 12.93 7.80
CA LEU A 35 -15.78 14.20 8.51
C LEU A 35 -16.77 15.26 8.00
N ILE A 36 -16.97 15.36 6.69
CA ILE A 36 -17.96 16.26 6.08
C ILE A 36 -19.37 15.92 6.56
N ILE A 37 -19.73 14.63 6.64
CA ILE A 37 -21.05 14.23 7.14
C ILE A 37 -21.21 14.60 8.62
N LEU A 38 -20.16 14.39 9.42
CA LEU A 38 -20.18 14.63 10.86
C LEU A 38 -20.39 16.11 11.21
N ILE A 39 -19.76 17.05 10.48
CA ILE A 39 -19.96 18.49 10.73
C ILE A 39 -21.39 18.96 10.47
N PHE A 40 -22.11 18.32 9.55
CA PHE A 40 -23.51 18.65 9.25
C PHE A 40 -24.51 17.85 10.10
N SER A 41 -24.04 16.80 10.80
CA SER A 41 -24.93 15.89 11.51
C SER A 41 -24.38 15.50 12.88
N PHE A 42 -24.89 16.18 13.92
CA PHE A 42 -24.52 15.95 15.32
C PHE A 42 -25.32 14.80 15.98
N GLY A 43 -25.36 13.63 15.32
CA GLY A 43 -26.00 12.43 15.87
C GLY A 43 -24.99 11.42 16.42
N ILE A 44 -25.12 11.01 17.69
CA ILE A 44 -24.28 9.95 18.29
C ILE A 44 -24.29 8.66 17.45
N TRP A 45 -25.45 8.28 16.93
CA TRP A 45 -25.63 7.07 16.14
C TRP A 45 -24.91 7.14 14.78
N LEU A 46 -24.93 8.32 14.15
CA LEU A 46 -24.23 8.55 12.88
C LEU A 46 -22.73 8.53 13.08
N PHE A 47 -22.23 9.16 14.15
CA PHE A 47 -20.82 9.08 14.51
C PHE A 47 -20.35 7.63 14.64
N LEU A 48 -21.07 6.82 15.43
CA LEU A 48 -20.70 5.43 15.65
C LEU A 48 -20.74 4.62 14.35
N SER A 49 -21.78 4.82 13.53
CA SER A 49 -21.89 4.15 12.23
C SER A 49 -20.74 4.52 11.27
N LEU A 50 -20.31 5.79 11.24
CA LEU A 50 -19.22 6.24 10.38
C LEU A 50 -17.87 5.66 10.82
N VAL A 51 -17.63 5.53 12.12
CA VAL A 51 -16.42 4.89 12.65
C VAL A 51 -16.38 3.42 12.26
N VAL A 52 -17.48 2.69 12.48
CA VAL A 52 -17.58 1.27 12.10
C VAL A 52 -17.43 1.11 10.58
N TRP A 53 -18.03 1.99 9.79
CA TRP A 53 -17.91 1.99 8.33
C TRP A 53 -16.45 2.13 7.88
N ASN A 54 -15.70 3.10 8.40
CA ASN A 54 -14.29 3.28 8.04
C ASN A 54 -13.44 2.07 8.43
N LEU A 55 -13.71 1.44 9.57
CA LEU A 55 -13.01 0.22 9.99
C LEU A 55 -13.30 -0.94 9.02
N MET A 56 -14.57 -1.18 8.70
CA MET A 56 -14.95 -2.22 7.73
C MET A 56 -14.37 -1.95 6.34
N PHE A 57 -14.38 -0.69 5.90
CA PHE A 57 -13.83 -0.28 4.62
C PHE A 57 -12.31 -0.51 4.54
N TYR A 58 -11.57 -0.20 5.61
CA TYR A 58 -10.14 -0.48 5.71
C TYR A 58 -9.84 -1.99 5.63
N LEU A 59 -10.57 -2.81 6.39
CA LEU A 59 -10.41 -4.26 6.35
C LEU A 59 -10.74 -4.83 4.96
N GLY A 60 -11.83 -4.34 4.34
CA GLY A 60 -12.21 -4.71 2.98
C GLY A 60 -11.12 -4.35 1.96
N LEU A 61 -10.58 -3.14 2.02
CA LEU A 61 -9.46 -2.71 1.18
C LEU A 61 -8.20 -3.55 1.40
N GLY A 62 -7.89 -3.91 2.66
CA GLY A 62 -6.76 -4.78 2.99
C GLY A 62 -6.89 -6.17 2.36
N THR A 63 -8.07 -6.78 2.43
CA THR A 63 -8.33 -8.08 1.79
C THR A 63 -8.23 -8.02 0.26
N ILE A 64 -8.72 -6.93 -0.36
CA ILE A 64 -8.62 -6.74 -1.81
C ILE A 64 -7.19 -6.43 -2.25
N SER A 65 -6.44 -5.68 -1.43
CA SER A 65 -5.02 -5.40 -1.67
C SER A 65 -4.16 -6.66 -1.60
N HIS A 66 -4.59 -7.68 -0.86
CA HIS A 66 -3.97 -9.00 -0.90
C HIS A 66 -4.30 -9.77 -2.20
N TYR A 67 -5.42 -9.44 -2.87
CA TYR A 67 -5.96 -10.21 -4.00
C TYR A 67 -5.73 -9.56 -5.39
N ARG A 68 -5.20 -8.33 -5.49
CA ARG A 68 -5.15 -7.58 -6.77
C ARG A 68 -4.04 -6.52 -6.72
N TRP A 69 -3.15 -6.28 -7.70
CA TRP A 69 -3.00 -6.69 -9.11
C TRP A 69 -1.49 -6.84 -9.42
N GLY A 70 -0.80 -7.79 -8.78
CA GLY A 70 0.66 -7.77 -8.68
C GLY A 70 1.40 -9.09 -8.83
N ASP A 71 0.73 -10.19 -9.17
CA ASP A 71 1.39 -11.45 -9.57
C ASP A 71 2.09 -11.35 -10.95
N ILE A 72 2.54 -10.14 -11.34
CA ILE A 72 3.39 -9.87 -12.51
C ILE A 72 4.63 -9.06 -12.09
N VAL A 73 5.03 -9.13 -10.82
CA VAL A 73 6.46 -9.08 -10.54
C VAL A 73 6.78 -10.44 -9.97
N THR A 74 7.14 -11.34 -10.86
CA THR A 74 8.00 -12.49 -10.61
C THR A 74 9.15 -12.00 -9.73
N VAL A 75 8.95 -12.00 -8.42
CA VAL A 75 10.02 -12.08 -7.43
C VAL A 75 10.55 -13.50 -7.52
N GLY A 76 11.05 -13.86 -8.71
CA GLY A 76 11.99 -14.94 -8.85
C GLY A 76 13.07 -14.63 -7.82
N PRO A 77 13.46 -15.61 -6.98
CA PRO A 77 14.43 -15.38 -5.93
C PRO A 77 15.77 -15.12 -6.62
N PHE A 78 16.01 -13.88 -7.06
CA PHE A 78 17.31 -13.43 -7.46
C PHE A 78 18.08 -13.20 -6.18
N ILE A 79 18.56 -14.32 -5.65
CA ILE A 79 19.68 -14.41 -4.73
C ILE A 79 20.78 -13.56 -5.37
N TYR A 80 20.95 -12.33 -4.90
CA TYR A 80 22.17 -11.56 -5.13
C TYR A 80 23.27 -12.27 -4.34
N SER A 81 23.78 -13.36 -4.92
CA SER A 81 25.02 -13.98 -4.50
C SER A 81 26.13 -12.95 -4.75
N ASN A 82 26.48 -12.22 -3.71
CA ASN A 82 27.64 -11.34 -3.64
C ASN A 82 28.92 -12.17 -3.82
N ARG A 83 29.27 -12.54 -5.06
CA ARG A 83 30.63 -12.98 -5.36
C ARG A 83 31.50 -11.74 -5.47
N LYS A 84 32.22 -11.43 -4.38
CA LYS A 84 33.45 -10.66 -4.43
C LYS A 84 34.47 -11.42 -5.30
N GLY A 85 34.42 -11.20 -6.61
CA GLY A 85 35.47 -11.60 -7.54
C GLY A 85 36.64 -10.62 -7.48
N GLY A 86 37.22 -10.43 -6.30
CA GLY A 86 38.58 -9.88 -6.17
C GLY A 86 39.54 -11.05 -6.17
N LEU A 87 39.80 -11.64 -7.34
CA LEU A 87 40.73 -12.76 -7.52
C LEU A 87 41.09 -12.95 -9.01
N PHE A 88 41.75 -11.95 -9.57
CA PHE A 88 42.66 -12.02 -10.71
C PHE A 88 43.67 -10.88 -10.43
N HIS A 89 44.76 -11.09 -9.68
CA HIS A 89 46.02 -11.78 -10.00
C HIS A 89 46.56 -11.40 -11.39
N GLU A 90 47.64 -10.61 -11.33
CA GLU A 90 48.76 -10.41 -12.29
C GLU A 90 48.51 -9.64 -13.59
#